data_AF-A0A8K0XUG1-F1
#
_entry.id   AF-A0A8K0XUG1-F1
#
_cell.length_a   1.000
_cell.length_b   1.000
_cell.length_c   1.000
_cell.angle_alpha   90.00
_cell.angle_beta   90.00
_cell.angle_gamma   90.00
#
_symmetry.space_group_name_H-M   'P 1'
#
loop_
_entity.id
_entity.type
_entity.pdbx_description
1 polymer ?
#
loop_
_entity_poly.entity_id
_entity_poly.type
_entity_poly.pdbx_seq_one_letter_code
_entity_poly.pdbx_strand_id
1 'polypeptide(L)'
;MKRSQGSSSAPGRGGSNSREVNNLLHTLRGEHYRHEQNQRRTTRQTALPSSRYTPPVKQTLPISQIFGEEEDGISEVQVQPHHPPDFRDRDNSGWRKRALSLLFSHVPLMDNRTSTAAHDASTPRIHTRSEDAESTLVSHDIPSLTVLCLRLLVAYCTSPSAFQDVVQYLPSHLRRILLRDAAVHAPLTTSKLYALCEDDDDIAGSGHGHVDGELVVVGPYAWLPKDHFTPSSDPEAGASGVGTANEADGGRGGMDVDDDATEPGIIGDEDSGSWESTSSDRDPPPPLTSLALVLTHLPVPTLFTFPPTITHLALLSLPTLTPIHRLPRLLPLLEFLDLSYNFWLGQPKIVSNNSHNNGSGKAWGDNLLERTEWGRWAHLKVLGLRECGIRNWEVALRKVNEGRWVDVEVVGADLEQNIRK
;
A
#
# COMPACT_ATOMS: atom_id res chain seq x y z
N MET A 1 -44.64 25.24 55.94
CA MET A 1 -44.76 26.67 55.57
C MET A 1 -43.47 27.14 54.90
N LYS A 2 -43.45 27.23 53.56
CA LYS A 2 -42.46 28.04 52.80
C LYS A 2 -43.12 28.46 51.50
N ARG A 3 -43.04 29.77 51.25
CA ARG A 3 -43.86 30.57 50.32
C ARG A 3 -43.53 30.28 48.86
N SER A 4 -44.57 30.18 48.06
CA SER A 4 -44.55 30.44 46.62
C SER A 4 -44.34 31.94 46.36
N GLN A 5 -43.44 32.29 45.45
CA GLN A 5 -43.58 33.50 44.64
C GLN A 5 -43.23 33.16 43.19
N GLY A 6 -44.22 33.31 42.32
CA GLY A 6 -44.03 33.35 40.88
C GLY A 6 -43.70 34.78 40.45
N SER A 7 -42.84 34.90 39.44
CA SER A 7 -42.69 36.10 38.64
C SER A 7 -42.72 35.69 37.16
N SER A 8 -43.85 35.98 36.52
CA SER A 8 -44.03 35.86 35.07
C SER A 8 -43.61 37.17 34.42
N SER A 9 -42.43 37.21 33.79
CA SER A 9 -42.02 38.28 32.88
C SER A 9 -42.16 37.81 31.43
N ALA A 10 -42.99 38.51 30.67
CA ALA A 10 -43.22 38.25 29.25
C ALA A 10 -41.99 38.67 28.42
N PRO A 11 -41.49 37.83 27.49
CA PRO A 11 -40.37 38.19 26.64
C PRO A 11 -40.83 39.08 25.48
N GLY A 12 -40.20 40.25 25.36
CA GLY A 12 -40.38 41.18 24.26
C GLY A 12 -39.96 40.56 22.92
N ARG A 13 -40.94 40.42 22.01
CA ARG A 13 -40.75 40.12 20.59
C ARG A 13 -40.20 41.36 19.88
N GLY A 14 -38.89 41.42 19.67
CA GLY A 14 -38.29 42.47 18.85
C GLY A 14 -36.77 42.37 18.77
N GLY A 15 -36.24 41.37 18.06
CA GLY A 15 -34.79 41.30 17.84
C GLY A 15 -34.21 40.06 17.15
N SER A 16 -35.02 39.07 16.73
CA SER A 16 -34.51 37.83 16.13
C SER A 16 -33.87 38.02 14.75
N ASN A 17 -34.42 38.91 13.93
CA ASN A 17 -34.01 38.99 12.52
C ASN A 17 -32.62 39.59 12.31
N SER A 18 -32.16 40.47 13.21
CA SER A 18 -30.82 41.07 13.12
C SER A 18 -29.70 40.07 13.44
N ARG A 19 -29.94 39.13 14.36
CA ARG A 19 -28.97 38.09 14.72
C ARG A 19 -28.86 37.01 13.64
N GLU A 20 -29.96 36.73 12.94
CA GLU A 20 -29.99 35.75 11.85
C GLU A 20 -29.16 36.19 10.65
N VAL A 21 -29.26 37.47 10.25
CA VAL A 21 -28.44 38.02 9.15
C VAL A 21 -26.95 38.00 9.47
N ASN A 22 -26.57 38.33 10.71
CA ASN A 22 -25.16 38.29 11.12
C ASN A 22 -24.61 36.86 11.15
N ASN A 23 -25.41 35.89 11.59
CA ASN A 23 -25.03 34.48 11.54
C ASN A 23 -24.88 33.99 10.09
N LEU A 24 -25.77 34.40 9.18
CA LEU A 24 -25.68 34.05 7.76
C LEU A 24 -24.42 34.63 7.10
N LEU A 25 -24.10 35.90 7.36
CA LEU A 25 -22.89 36.54 6.85
C LEU A 25 -21.61 35.89 7.40
N HIS A 26 -21.61 35.47 8.67
CA HIS A 26 -20.47 34.78 9.26
C HIS A 26 -20.27 33.40 8.61
N THR A 27 -21.36 32.68 8.32
CA THR A 27 -21.30 31.39 7.60
C THR A 27 -20.80 31.56 6.16
N LEU A 28 -21.33 32.54 5.42
CA LEU A 28 -20.91 32.81 4.04
C LEU A 28 -19.46 33.25 3.93
N ARG A 29 -18.97 34.11 4.84
CA ARG A 29 -17.56 34.49 4.89
C ARG A 29 -16.66 33.30 5.21
N GLY A 30 -17.12 32.42 6.11
CA GLY A 30 -16.42 31.18 6.45
C GLY A 30 -16.33 30.21 5.28
N GLU A 31 -17.40 30.03 4.50
CA GLU A 31 -17.38 29.21 3.30
C GLU A 31 -16.46 29.77 2.21
N HIS A 32 -16.53 31.08 1.93
CA HIS A 32 -15.68 31.70 0.92
C HIS A 32 -14.18 31.53 1.26
N TYR A 33 -13.81 31.70 2.53
CA TYR A 33 -12.44 31.48 2.98
C TYR A 33 -11.99 30.01 2.82
N ARG A 34 -12.86 29.03 3.10
CA ARG A 34 -12.56 27.60 2.88
C ARG A 34 -12.39 27.30 1.39
N HIS A 35 -13.23 27.87 0.54
CA HIS A 35 -13.18 27.69 -0.91
C HIS A 35 -11.89 28.29 -1.50
N GLU A 36 -11.50 29.49 -1.08
CA GLU A 36 -10.26 30.14 -1.52
C GLU A 36 -9.01 29.35 -1.06
N GLN A 37 -9.01 28.81 0.16
CA GLN A 37 -7.92 27.96 0.66
C GLN A 37 -7.82 26.64 -0.12
N ASN A 38 -8.94 26.03 -0.48
CA ASN A 38 -8.96 24.82 -1.31
C ASN A 38 -8.41 25.11 -2.72
N GLN A 39 -8.83 26.22 -3.34
CA GLN A 39 -8.29 26.64 -4.64
C GLN A 39 -6.79 26.93 -4.60
N ARG A 40 -6.28 27.58 -3.54
CA ARG A 40 -4.84 27.85 -3.38
C ARG A 40 -4.03 26.57 -3.16
N ARG A 41 -4.59 25.53 -2.53
CA ARG A 41 -3.94 24.22 -2.38
C ARG A 41 -3.79 23.50 -3.71
N THR A 42 -4.84 23.51 -4.54
CA THR A 42 -4.80 22.88 -5.86
C THR A 42 -3.80 23.56 -6.80
N THR A 43 -3.70 24.89 -6.79
CA THR A 43 -2.78 25.62 -7.69
C THR A 43 -1.30 25.48 -7.30
N ARG A 44 -0.97 25.23 -6.03
CA ARG A 44 0.43 25.06 -5.59
C ARG A 44 0.96 23.64 -5.81
N GLN A 45 0.11 22.67 -6.08
CA GLN A 45 0.53 21.28 -6.32
C GLN A 45 0.90 21.01 -7.79
N THR A 46 0.48 21.83 -8.74
CA THR A 46 0.70 21.59 -10.18
C THR A 46 1.94 22.23 -10.77
N ALA A 47 2.74 22.98 -10.00
CA ALA A 47 3.88 23.72 -10.53
C ALA A 47 5.16 23.56 -9.70
N LEU A 48 5.80 22.38 -9.72
CA LEU A 48 7.21 22.25 -9.34
C LEU A 48 7.96 21.19 -10.17
N PRO A 49 9.11 21.52 -10.77
CA PRO A 49 9.99 20.56 -11.43
C PRO A 49 10.77 19.71 -10.41
N SER A 50 11.04 18.46 -10.79
CA SER A 50 11.77 17.43 -10.06
C SER A 50 13.10 17.96 -9.49
N SER A 51 13.12 18.23 -8.18
CA SER A 51 14.32 18.63 -7.44
C SER A 51 14.37 17.89 -6.11
N ARG A 52 15.56 17.40 -5.78
CA ARG A 52 15.92 16.54 -4.64
C ARG A 52 15.18 16.97 -3.37
N TYR A 53 14.40 16.04 -2.80
CA TYR A 53 13.61 16.23 -1.59
C TYR A 53 14.52 16.57 -0.39
N THR A 54 14.52 17.83 0.02
CA THR A 54 14.85 18.22 1.40
C THR A 54 13.57 18.13 2.23
N PRO A 55 13.57 17.41 3.37
CA PRO A 55 12.38 17.28 4.18
C PRO A 55 11.91 18.67 4.66
N PRO A 56 10.63 19.04 4.47
CA PRO A 56 10.12 20.31 4.94
C PRO A 56 10.17 20.37 6.47
N VAL A 57 10.88 21.36 7.01
CA VAL A 57 11.07 21.61 8.46
C VAL A 57 9.76 21.96 9.18
N LYS A 58 8.66 22.18 8.45
CA LYS A 58 7.34 22.43 9.01
C LYS A 58 6.42 21.24 8.75
N GLN A 59 6.20 20.42 9.78
CA GLN A 59 5.18 19.38 9.80
C GLN A 59 3.80 20.05 9.60
N THR A 60 3.15 19.77 8.47
CA THR A 60 1.90 20.46 8.06
C THR A 60 0.64 19.96 8.76
N LEU A 61 0.74 18.93 9.60
CA LEU A 61 -0.27 18.52 10.56
C LEU A 61 0.48 17.98 11.78
N PRO A 62 0.16 18.41 13.01
CA PRO A 62 0.84 17.88 14.18
C PRO A 62 0.51 16.39 14.29
N ILE A 63 1.54 15.56 14.50
CA ILE A 63 1.43 14.09 14.62
C ILE A 63 0.34 13.70 15.62
N SER A 64 0.11 14.56 16.61
CA SER A 64 -0.98 14.47 17.57
C SER A 64 -2.39 14.36 16.98
N GLN A 65 -2.69 14.96 15.84
CA GLN A 65 -4.02 14.78 15.22
C GLN A 65 -4.16 13.43 14.51
N ILE A 66 -3.04 12.80 14.13
CA ILE A 66 -3.03 11.48 13.50
C ILE A 66 -3.02 10.37 14.59
N PHE A 67 -2.39 10.64 15.73
CA PHE A 67 -2.13 9.65 16.78
C PHE A 67 -2.75 9.94 18.17
N GLY A 68 -3.35 11.12 18.39
CA GLY A 68 -3.83 11.65 19.68
C GLY A 68 -2.91 12.76 20.25
N GLU A 69 -3.46 13.85 20.81
CA GLU A 69 -2.68 14.94 21.44
C GLU A 69 -1.94 14.49 22.71
N GLU A 70 -0.61 14.63 22.69
CA GLU A 70 0.27 14.51 23.86
C GLU A 70 0.42 15.91 24.45
N GLU A 71 -0.12 16.15 25.66
CA GLU A 71 0.10 17.42 26.38
C GLU A 71 1.50 17.42 27.02
N ASP A 72 2.28 18.46 26.70
CA ASP A 72 3.60 18.76 27.23
C ASP A 72 3.54 19.06 28.75
N GLY A 73 3.67 18.03 29.58
CA GLY A 73 3.57 18.26 31.03
C GLY A 73 4.03 17.15 31.96
N ILE A 74 4.85 16.18 31.52
CA ILE A 74 5.15 15.01 32.36
C ILE A 74 6.65 14.73 32.38
N SER A 75 7.18 14.73 33.60
CA SER A 75 8.57 14.42 33.93
C SER A 75 9.03 13.12 33.28
N GLU A 76 10.22 13.19 32.70
CA GLU A 76 10.96 12.13 32.03
C GLU A 76 11.11 10.90 32.94
N VAL A 77 10.11 10.00 32.93
CA VAL A 77 10.26 8.66 33.49
C VAL A 77 11.24 7.94 32.58
N GLN A 78 12.46 7.71 33.08
CA GLN A 78 13.49 6.90 32.43
C GLN A 78 13.00 5.45 32.29
N VAL A 79 12.13 5.19 31.30
CA VAL A 79 11.93 3.85 30.76
C VAL A 79 13.25 3.54 30.07
N GLN A 80 14.01 2.55 30.59
CA GLN A 80 15.21 2.08 29.91
C GLN A 80 14.84 1.80 28.45
N PRO A 81 15.42 2.51 27.46
CA PRO A 81 15.14 2.25 26.08
C PRO A 81 15.59 0.82 25.84
N HIS A 82 14.65 -0.11 25.69
CA HIS A 82 14.95 -1.41 25.14
C HIS A 82 15.61 -1.11 23.80
N HIS A 83 16.94 -1.26 23.74
CA HIS A 83 17.69 -1.01 22.53
C HIS A 83 17.00 -1.81 21.43
N PRO A 84 16.55 -1.16 20.34
CA PRO A 84 15.98 -1.89 19.24
C PRO A 84 16.98 -2.97 18.84
N PRO A 85 16.52 -4.21 18.60
CA PRO A 85 17.41 -5.30 18.23
C PRO A 85 18.32 -4.83 17.09
N ASP A 86 19.62 -5.17 17.15
CA ASP A 86 20.62 -4.69 16.20
C ASP A 86 20.15 -5.00 14.77
N PHE A 87 19.83 -3.93 14.03
CA PHE A 87 19.28 -4.06 12.67
C PHE A 87 20.28 -4.71 11.70
N ARG A 88 21.57 -4.74 12.05
CA ARG A 88 22.63 -5.33 11.23
C ARG A 88 22.40 -6.79 10.89
N ASP A 89 21.81 -7.56 11.81
CA ASP A 89 21.51 -8.97 11.56
C ASP A 89 20.39 -9.17 10.54
N ARG A 90 19.53 -8.15 10.33
CA ARG A 90 18.40 -8.20 9.40
C ARG A 90 18.81 -7.96 7.95
N ASP A 91 20.03 -7.47 7.70
CA ASP A 91 20.58 -7.37 6.34
C ASP A 91 21.11 -8.71 5.81
N ASN A 92 21.08 -9.76 6.62
CA ASN A 92 21.47 -11.11 6.21
C ASN A 92 20.39 -11.74 5.30
N SER A 93 20.83 -12.34 4.18
CA SER A 93 19.95 -13.11 3.29
C SER A 93 19.19 -14.24 4.00
N GLY A 94 19.80 -14.88 5.01
CA GLY A 94 19.14 -15.92 5.81
C GLY A 94 17.95 -15.38 6.59
N TRP A 95 18.07 -14.17 7.15
CA TRP A 95 16.95 -13.51 7.81
C TRP A 95 15.87 -13.13 6.79
N ARG A 96 16.24 -12.54 5.65
CA ARG A 96 15.27 -12.17 4.60
C ARG A 96 14.52 -13.38 4.04
N LYS A 97 15.21 -14.51 3.85
CA LYS A 97 14.59 -15.79 3.44
C LYS A 97 13.50 -16.21 4.44
N ARG A 98 13.80 -16.18 5.73
CA ARG A 98 12.84 -16.48 6.81
C ARG A 98 11.72 -15.43 6.92
N ALA A 99 12.05 -14.16 6.71
CA ALA A 99 11.09 -13.08 6.81
C ALA A 99 10.04 -13.17 5.69
N LEU A 100 10.47 -13.44 4.46
CA LEU A 100 9.61 -13.55 3.29
C LEU A 100 9.01 -14.95 3.07
N SER A 101 9.47 -15.98 3.80
CA SER A 101 9.03 -17.37 3.56
C SER A 101 7.52 -17.55 3.67
N LEU A 102 6.88 -16.85 4.62
CA LEU A 102 5.44 -16.95 4.79
C LEU A 102 4.70 -16.32 3.61
N LEU A 103 5.10 -15.12 3.16
CA LEU A 103 4.48 -14.52 1.98
C LEU A 103 4.63 -15.45 0.76
N PHE A 104 5.83 -15.97 0.52
CA PHE A 104 6.10 -16.80 -0.66
C PHE A 104 5.43 -18.18 -0.60
N SER A 105 5.07 -18.71 0.58
CA SER A 105 4.27 -19.94 0.68
C SER A 105 2.80 -19.73 0.36
N HIS A 106 2.28 -18.50 0.54
CA HIS A 106 0.87 -18.17 0.30
C HIS A 106 0.61 -17.47 -1.04
N VAL A 107 1.62 -16.85 -1.65
CA VAL A 107 1.52 -16.28 -2.99
C VAL A 107 2.07 -17.28 -4.01
N PRO A 108 1.22 -18.13 -4.62
CA PRO A 108 1.69 -19.11 -5.59
C PRO A 108 2.43 -18.40 -6.71
N LEU A 109 3.58 -18.97 -7.12
CA LEU A 109 4.07 -18.75 -8.47
C LEU A 109 2.91 -19.17 -9.37
N MET A 110 2.48 -18.31 -10.28
CA MET A 110 1.51 -18.63 -11.30
C MET A 110 2.13 -19.66 -12.26
N ASP A 111 2.46 -20.85 -11.75
CA ASP A 111 2.88 -21.97 -12.56
C ASP A 111 1.64 -22.43 -13.31
N ASN A 112 1.68 -22.15 -14.61
CA ASN A 112 0.68 -22.50 -15.62
C ASN A 112 -0.06 -23.78 -15.22
N ARG A 113 -1.36 -23.64 -14.98
CA ARG A 113 -2.35 -24.69 -14.72
C ARG A 113 -2.50 -25.71 -15.87
N THR A 114 -1.46 -25.95 -16.67
CA THR A 114 -1.44 -26.99 -17.69
C THR A 114 -1.06 -28.37 -17.15
N SER A 115 -0.72 -28.53 -15.86
CA SER A 115 -0.58 -29.86 -15.27
C SER A 115 -1.92 -30.38 -14.74
N THR A 116 -2.65 -31.03 -15.61
CA THR A 116 -3.90 -31.80 -15.42
C THR A 116 -3.78 -33.00 -14.47
N ALA A 117 -3.02 -32.90 -13.37
CA ALA A 117 -2.97 -33.94 -12.34
C ALA A 117 -3.86 -33.56 -11.15
N ALA A 118 -5.16 -33.49 -11.42
CA ALA A 118 -6.23 -33.23 -10.45
C ALA A 118 -6.58 -34.45 -9.57
N HIS A 119 -5.58 -35.19 -9.06
CA HIS A 119 -5.85 -36.28 -8.12
C HIS A 119 -4.95 -36.15 -6.88
N ASP A 120 -5.60 -36.03 -5.73
CA ASP A 120 -5.07 -36.09 -4.35
C ASP A 120 -4.60 -34.79 -3.66
N ALA A 121 -5.34 -33.69 -3.82
CA ALA A 121 -5.14 -32.44 -3.07
C ALA A 121 -5.99 -32.31 -1.78
N SER A 122 -6.18 -33.38 -1.01
CA SER A 122 -6.95 -33.35 0.25
C SER A 122 -6.12 -33.51 1.53
N THR A 123 -4.81 -33.33 1.48
CA THR A 123 -3.99 -33.34 2.70
C THR A 123 -3.10 -32.10 2.72
N PRO A 124 -3.44 -31.05 3.49
CA PRO A 124 -2.46 -30.05 3.85
C PRO A 124 -1.34 -30.80 4.58
N ARG A 125 -0.15 -30.89 3.98
CA ARG A 125 1.08 -31.28 4.67
C ARG A 125 1.38 -30.16 5.67
N ILE A 126 0.63 -30.16 6.77
CA ILE A 126 1.06 -29.56 8.01
C ILE A 126 2.29 -30.36 8.38
N HIS A 127 3.47 -29.82 8.05
CA HIS A 127 4.70 -30.23 8.68
C HIS A 127 4.57 -29.89 10.17
N THR A 128 3.87 -30.73 10.94
CA THR A 128 3.97 -30.77 12.40
C THR A 128 5.39 -31.20 12.68
N ARG A 129 6.23 -30.19 12.79
CA ARG A 129 7.66 -30.20 13.00
C ARG A 129 7.91 -30.88 14.36
N SER A 130 8.51 -32.06 14.33
CA SER A 130 9.21 -32.61 15.48
C SER A 130 10.49 -31.77 15.64
N GLU A 131 10.49 -30.84 16.60
CA GLU A 131 11.52 -29.81 16.80
C GLU A 131 12.67 -30.23 17.74
N ASP A 132 12.75 -31.49 18.16
CA ASP A 132 13.80 -31.94 19.10
C ASP A 132 15.13 -32.32 18.44
N ALA A 133 15.30 -32.03 17.14
CA ALA A 133 16.58 -32.14 16.45
C ALA A 133 16.93 -30.82 15.75
N GLU A 134 17.37 -29.85 16.54
CA GLU A 134 18.00 -28.60 16.13
C GLU A 134 19.38 -28.82 15.45
N SER A 135 19.55 -29.93 14.72
CA SER A 135 20.62 -30.07 13.75
C SER A 135 20.20 -29.29 12.50
N THR A 136 20.57 -28.01 12.48
CA THR A 136 21.32 -27.28 11.42
C THR A 136 21.60 -27.97 10.08
N LEU A 137 20.71 -28.80 9.56
CA LEU A 137 20.63 -29.10 8.15
C LEU A 137 19.99 -27.86 7.53
N VAL A 138 20.84 -26.85 7.31
CA VAL A 138 20.57 -25.82 6.31
C VAL A 138 20.22 -26.61 5.07
N SER A 139 18.92 -26.68 4.74
CA SER A 139 18.50 -27.23 3.48
C SER A 139 19.22 -26.40 2.43
N HIS A 140 20.28 -26.96 1.87
CA HIS A 140 21.00 -26.38 0.77
C HIS A 140 20.08 -26.55 -0.43
N ASP A 141 19.07 -25.67 -0.50
CA ASP A 141 18.20 -25.57 -1.65
C ASP A 141 19.09 -25.12 -2.79
N ILE A 142 19.50 -26.08 -3.60
CA ILE A 142 20.28 -25.80 -4.80
C ILE A 142 19.37 -24.95 -5.68
N PRO A 143 19.76 -23.70 -5.99
CA PRO A 143 18.93 -22.84 -6.84
C PRO A 143 18.76 -23.52 -8.20
N SER A 144 17.58 -23.36 -8.80
CA SER A 144 17.35 -23.85 -10.15
C SER A 144 18.32 -23.20 -11.14
N LEU A 145 18.56 -23.86 -12.27
CA LEU A 145 19.40 -23.30 -13.34
C LEU A 145 18.90 -21.91 -13.76
N THR A 146 17.57 -21.73 -13.86
CA THR A 146 16.94 -20.44 -14.17
C THR A 146 17.36 -19.34 -13.17
N VAL A 147 17.30 -19.62 -11.87
CA VAL A 147 17.72 -18.66 -10.84
C VAL A 147 19.21 -18.35 -10.94
N LEU A 148 20.06 -19.35 -11.18
CA LEU A 148 21.50 -19.14 -11.39
C LEU A 148 21.78 -18.24 -12.61
N CYS A 149 21.10 -18.47 -13.73
CA CYS A 149 21.22 -17.64 -14.93
C CYS A 149 20.78 -16.20 -14.68
N LEU A 150 19.66 -15.99 -13.98
CA LEU A 150 19.16 -14.67 -13.63
C LEU A 150 20.12 -13.92 -12.69
N ARG A 151 20.70 -14.61 -11.70
CA ARG A 151 21.73 -14.04 -10.82
C ARG A 151 22.97 -13.60 -11.61
N LEU A 152 23.44 -14.43 -12.54
CA LEU A 152 24.59 -14.11 -13.38
C LEU A 152 24.30 -12.89 -14.26
N LEU A 153 23.10 -12.81 -14.83
CA LEU A 153 22.64 -11.67 -15.63
C LEU A 153 22.64 -10.38 -14.82
N VAL A 154 22.06 -10.37 -13.61
CA VAL A 154 22.08 -9.19 -12.71
C VAL A 154 23.50 -8.78 -12.34
N ALA A 155 24.38 -9.76 -12.09
CA ALA A 155 25.77 -9.50 -11.75
C ALA A 155 26.56 -8.91 -12.92
N TYR A 156 26.23 -9.32 -14.16
CA TYR A 156 26.83 -8.78 -15.38
C TYR A 156 26.37 -7.34 -15.67
N CYS A 157 25.09 -7.04 -15.40
CA CYS A 157 24.52 -5.71 -15.55
C CYS A 157 24.93 -4.78 -14.38
N THR A 158 26.15 -4.24 -14.43
CA THR A 158 26.66 -3.35 -13.38
C THR A 158 25.94 -2.00 -13.34
N SER A 159 25.59 -1.43 -14.49
CA SER A 159 24.85 -0.17 -14.58
C SER A 159 23.32 -0.38 -14.60
N PRO A 160 22.52 0.58 -14.10
CA PRO A 160 21.07 0.53 -14.22
C PRO A 160 20.56 0.51 -15.66
N SER A 161 21.22 1.24 -16.57
CA SER A 161 20.84 1.27 -17.99
C SER A 161 21.02 -0.08 -18.67
N ALA A 162 22.18 -0.74 -18.47
CA ALA A 162 22.43 -2.07 -19.02
C ALA A 162 21.50 -3.13 -18.40
N PHE A 163 21.01 -2.90 -17.19
CA PHE A 163 20.00 -3.75 -16.58
C PHE A 163 18.63 -3.55 -17.26
N GLN A 164 18.21 -2.31 -17.46
CA GLN A 164 16.97 -1.95 -18.17
C GLN A 164 16.95 -2.54 -19.59
N ASP A 165 18.05 -2.41 -20.33
CA ASP A 165 18.19 -2.96 -21.68
C ASP A 165 17.98 -4.47 -21.75
N VAL A 166 18.27 -5.21 -20.68
CA VAL A 166 18.13 -6.67 -20.63
C VAL A 166 16.75 -7.06 -20.10
N VAL A 167 16.20 -6.31 -19.16
CA VAL A 167 14.92 -6.59 -18.52
C VAL A 167 13.74 -6.55 -19.50
N GLN A 168 13.77 -5.64 -20.49
CA GLN A 168 12.74 -5.58 -21.54
C GLN A 168 12.57 -6.92 -22.30
N TYR A 169 13.64 -7.71 -22.39
CA TYR A 169 13.60 -9.04 -23.03
C TYR A 169 13.21 -10.17 -22.07
N LEU A 170 13.03 -9.89 -20.77
CA LEU A 170 12.62 -10.89 -19.80
C LEU A 170 11.08 -10.97 -19.71
N PRO A 171 10.48 -12.15 -19.97
CA PRO A 171 9.08 -12.39 -19.68
C PRO A 171 8.71 -12.05 -18.24
N SER A 172 7.49 -11.58 -18.01
CA SER A 172 7.00 -11.15 -16.68
C SER A 172 7.19 -12.21 -15.59
N HIS A 173 6.96 -13.49 -15.89
CA HIS A 173 7.18 -14.58 -14.94
C HIS A 173 8.66 -14.73 -14.53
N LEU A 174 9.62 -14.53 -15.45
CA LEU A 174 11.06 -14.55 -15.12
C LEU A 174 11.46 -13.31 -14.32
N ARG A 175 10.91 -12.14 -14.67
CA ARG A 175 11.10 -10.90 -13.89
C ARG A 175 10.60 -11.09 -12.45
N ARG A 176 9.47 -11.78 -12.26
CA ARG A 176 8.91 -12.09 -10.95
C ARG A 176 9.78 -13.05 -10.15
N ILE A 177 10.32 -14.09 -10.78
CA ILE A 177 11.31 -15.00 -10.15
C ILE A 177 12.54 -14.21 -9.71
N LEU A 178 13.04 -13.33 -10.59
CA LEU A 178 14.19 -12.48 -10.29
C LEU A 178 13.91 -11.52 -9.12
N LEU A 179 12.73 -10.89 -9.10
CA LEU A 179 12.28 -10.00 -8.04
C LEU A 179 12.33 -10.71 -6.67
N ARG A 180 11.75 -11.91 -6.58
CA ARG A 180 11.75 -12.72 -5.34
C ARG A 180 13.14 -13.16 -4.91
N ASP A 181 13.95 -13.66 -5.85
CA ASP A 181 15.31 -14.12 -5.56
C ASP A 181 16.21 -12.97 -5.08
N ALA A 182 16.16 -11.84 -5.77
CA ALA A 182 16.93 -10.65 -5.41
C ALA A 182 16.49 -10.11 -4.05
N ALA A 183 15.18 -10.06 -3.76
CA ALA A 183 14.66 -9.63 -2.46
C ALA A 183 15.25 -10.42 -1.28
N VAL A 184 15.51 -11.72 -1.46
CA VAL A 184 16.14 -12.56 -0.43
C VAL A 184 17.65 -12.38 -0.40
N HIS A 185 18.32 -12.58 -1.54
CA HIS A 185 19.76 -12.77 -1.57
C HIS A 185 20.56 -11.47 -1.74
N ALA A 186 20.13 -10.61 -2.67
CA ALA A 186 20.82 -9.38 -3.02
C ALA A 186 19.79 -8.31 -3.46
N PRO A 187 19.16 -7.59 -2.50
CA PRO A 187 18.14 -6.61 -2.80
C PRO A 187 18.56 -5.63 -3.88
N LEU A 188 17.68 -5.41 -4.86
CA LEU A 188 17.94 -4.48 -5.95
C LEU A 188 17.99 -3.04 -5.44
N THR A 189 18.85 -2.22 -6.06
CA THR A 189 18.77 -0.78 -5.86
C THR A 189 17.42 -0.26 -6.36
N THR A 190 16.93 0.85 -5.80
CA THR A 190 15.67 1.47 -6.20
C THR A 190 15.54 1.65 -7.72
N SER A 191 16.62 2.06 -8.39
CA SER A 191 16.65 2.19 -9.86
C SER A 191 16.49 0.87 -10.61
N LYS A 192 17.17 -0.20 -10.17
CA LYS A 192 17.04 -1.53 -10.79
C LYS A 192 15.69 -2.16 -10.46
N LEU A 193 15.15 -1.91 -9.27
CA LEU A 193 13.81 -2.37 -8.90
C LEU A 193 12.74 -1.77 -9.82
N TYR A 194 12.78 -0.45 -10.05
CA TYR A 194 11.83 0.20 -10.96
C TYR A 194 12.05 -0.20 -12.41
N ALA A 195 13.30 -0.29 -12.87
CA ALA A 195 13.57 -0.85 -14.21
C ALA A 195 13.03 -2.28 -14.37
N LEU A 196 13.01 -3.10 -13.30
CA LEU A 196 12.41 -4.44 -13.31
C LEU A 196 10.88 -4.42 -13.41
N CYS A 197 10.26 -3.38 -12.83
CA CYS A 197 8.82 -3.22 -12.69
C CYS A 197 8.18 -2.37 -13.81
N GLU A 198 8.97 -1.61 -14.55
CA GLU A 198 8.54 -0.85 -15.71
C GLU A 198 8.34 -1.83 -16.88
N ASP A 199 7.14 -1.81 -17.44
CA ASP A 199 6.83 -2.44 -18.72
C ASP A 199 7.05 -1.41 -19.83
N ASP A 200 7.52 -1.88 -21.00
CA ASP A 200 7.93 -1.09 -22.16
C ASP A 200 7.12 0.20 -22.36
N ASP A 201 7.85 1.30 -22.52
CA ASP A 201 7.41 2.71 -22.64
C ASP A 201 6.36 3.00 -23.74
N ASP A 202 5.94 1.99 -24.51
CA ASP A 202 5.07 2.15 -25.67
C ASP A 202 3.61 2.49 -25.31
N ILE A 203 3.20 2.34 -24.04
CA ILE A 203 1.89 2.82 -23.57
C ILE A 203 2.12 3.83 -22.45
N ALA A 204 2.42 5.06 -22.87
CA ALA A 204 2.49 6.24 -22.00
C ALA A 204 1.21 6.32 -21.14
N GLY A 205 1.33 5.95 -19.87
CA GLY A 205 0.24 6.05 -18.88
C GLY A 205 -0.11 4.76 -18.13
N SER A 206 0.39 3.58 -18.54
CA SER A 206 0.11 2.31 -17.87
C SER A 206 1.35 1.68 -17.21
N GLY A 207 2.31 2.48 -16.74
CA GLY A 207 3.46 1.98 -15.98
C GLY A 207 3.05 1.42 -14.63
N HIS A 208 2.50 0.20 -14.62
CA HIS A 208 2.05 -0.50 -13.44
C HIS A 208 3.30 -1.02 -12.72
N GLY A 209 3.95 -0.17 -11.91
CA GLY A 209 5.25 -0.42 -11.26
C GLY A 209 5.28 -1.63 -10.31
N HIS A 210 5.06 -2.81 -10.86
CA HIS A 210 5.05 -4.14 -10.26
C HIS A 210 5.22 -5.20 -11.34
N VAL A 211 5.64 -6.40 -10.97
CA VAL A 211 5.86 -7.50 -11.91
C VAL A 211 4.81 -8.57 -11.71
N ASP A 212 3.95 -8.79 -12.71
CA ASP A 212 2.93 -9.85 -12.68
C ASP A 212 2.06 -9.78 -11.40
N GLY A 213 1.62 -8.57 -11.07
CA GLY A 213 0.82 -8.28 -9.88
C GLY A 213 1.59 -8.35 -8.54
N GLU A 214 2.92 -8.41 -8.55
CA GLU A 214 3.75 -8.49 -7.34
C GLU A 214 4.80 -7.38 -7.25
N LEU A 215 4.94 -6.78 -6.06
CA LEU A 215 5.98 -5.81 -5.75
C LEU A 215 6.64 -6.15 -4.41
N VAL A 216 7.98 -6.24 -4.40
CA VAL A 216 8.78 -6.55 -3.21
C VAL A 216 9.87 -5.49 -3.05
N VAL A 217 9.73 -4.64 -2.04
CA VAL A 217 10.67 -3.55 -1.74
C VAL A 217 11.46 -3.93 -0.48
N VAL A 218 12.78 -3.98 -0.59
CA VAL A 218 13.66 -4.45 0.50
C VAL A 218 14.78 -3.46 0.77
N GLY A 219 14.94 -3.10 2.04
CA GLY A 219 16.10 -2.40 2.57
C GLY A 219 15.80 -1.00 3.14
N PRO A 220 16.67 -0.48 4.02
CA PRO A 220 16.47 0.79 4.73
C PRO A 220 16.51 2.03 3.82
N TYR A 221 17.21 1.92 2.68
CA TYR A 221 17.33 2.99 1.69
C TYR A 221 16.37 2.85 0.52
N ALA A 222 15.65 1.72 0.44
CA ALA A 222 14.60 1.56 -0.56
C ALA A 222 13.37 2.33 -0.11
N TRP A 223 12.74 3.03 -1.05
CA TRP A 223 11.53 3.81 -0.78
C TRP A 223 10.53 3.61 -1.91
N LEU A 224 9.26 3.74 -1.53
CA LEU A 224 8.14 3.78 -2.46
C LEU A 224 7.70 5.24 -2.65
N PRO A 225 7.70 5.78 -3.88
CA PRO A 225 7.17 7.10 -4.16
C PRO A 225 5.74 7.25 -3.61
N LYS A 226 5.39 8.46 -3.17
CA LYS A 226 4.05 8.73 -2.61
C LYS A 226 2.95 8.46 -3.62
N ASP A 227 3.25 8.80 -4.86
CA ASP A 227 2.34 8.78 -6.00
C ASP A 227 2.54 7.52 -6.86
N HIS A 228 3.22 6.50 -6.31
CA HIS A 228 3.52 5.26 -7.04
C HIS A 228 2.26 4.51 -7.52
N PHE A 229 1.17 4.63 -6.77
CA PHE A 229 -0.09 3.95 -7.04
C PHE A 229 -1.19 4.89 -7.53
N THR A 230 -0.93 6.19 -7.56
CA THR A 230 -1.92 7.13 -8.12
C THR A 230 -1.86 7.01 -9.63
N PRO A 231 -2.99 6.73 -10.31
CA PRO A 231 -3.02 6.77 -11.76
C PRO A 231 -2.48 8.13 -12.20
N SER A 232 -1.53 8.17 -13.14
CA SER A 232 -1.19 9.43 -13.79
C SER A 232 -2.44 9.89 -14.51
N SER A 233 -3.17 10.83 -13.91
CA SER A 233 -4.28 11.48 -14.57
C SER A 233 -3.67 12.42 -15.60
N ASP A 234 -3.10 11.88 -16.68
CA ASP A 234 -2.57 12.68 -17.78
C ASP A 234 -3.75 13.44 -18.39
N PRO A 235 -3.88 14.75 -18.11
CA PRO A 235 -5.11 15.48 -18.40
C PRO A 235 -5.22 15.84 -19.89
N GLU A 236 -4.25 15.48 -20.71
CA GLU A 236 -4.15 15.97 -22.09
C GLU A 236 -4.73 15.02 -23.16
N ALA A 237 -4.97 13.74 -22.85
CA ALA A 237 -5.47 12.79 -23.86
C ALA A 237 -7.00 12.90 -24.16
N GLY A 238 -7.74 13.71 -23.40
CA GLY A 238 -9.21 13.79 -23.51
C GLY A 238 -9.80 15.10 -24.04
N ALA A 239 -8.99 16.14 -24.29
CA ALA A 239 -9.52 17.49 -24.55
C ALA A 239 -9.63 17.88 -26.04
N SER A 240 -9.24 17.04 -26.99
CA SER A 240 -9.32 17.36 -28.43
C SER A 240 -10.65 16.99 -29.12
N GLY A 241 -11.66 16.52 -28.39
CA GLY A 241 -12.85 15.90 -28.99
C GLY A 241 -14.21 16.57 -28.77
N VAL A 242 -14.32 17.69 -28.06
CA VAL A 242 -15.60 18.42 -27.96
C VAL A 242 -15.58 19.57 -28.94
N GLY A 243 -16.07 19.26 -30.15
CA GLY A 243 -16.42 20.26 -31.14
C GLY A 243 -17.29 21.32 -30.51
N THR A 244 -16.77 22.54 -30.45
CA THR A 244 -17.58 23.74 -30.41
C THR A 244 -18.41 23.78 -31.69
N ALA A 245 -19.59 23.17 -31.64
CA ALA A 245 -20.71 23.53 -32.49
C ALA A 245 -21.13 24.96 -32.09
N ASN A 246 -20.39 25.95 -32.57
CA ASN A 246 -20.90 27.30 -32.78
C ASN A 246 -20.87 27.55 -34.29
N GLU A 247 -21.82 26.93 -34.98
CA GLU A 247 -22.46 27.59 -36.11
C GLU A 247 -23.16 28.84 -35.59
N ALA A 248 -22.63 30.02 -35.95
CA ALA A 248 -23.44 31.13 -36.39
C ALA A 248 -22.54 32.20 -37.01
N ASP A 249 -22.72 32.34 -38.33
CA ASP A 249 -22.88 33.62 -39.00
C ASP A 249 -21.63 34.35 -39.55
N GLY A 250 -21.57 34.42 -40.88
CA GLY A 250 -21.05 35.60 -41.57
C GLY A 250 -19.90 35.41 -42.57
N GLY A 251 -20.25 35.24 -43.85
CA GLY A 251 -19.69 36.14 -44.88
C GLY A 251 -18.55 35.67 -45.80
N ARG A 252 -18.96 35.13 -46.95
CA ARG A 252 -18.57 35.50 -48.35
C ARG A 252 -17.09 35.72 -48.74
N GLY A 253 -16.71 34.97 -49.79
CA GLY A 253 -15.67 35.29 -50.79
C GLY A 253 -14.67 34.14 -50.87
N GLY A 254 -14.65 33.26 -51.87
CA GLY A 254 -14.80 33.49 -53.30
C GLY A 254 -13.41 33.42 -53.94
N MET A 255 -13.02 32.27 -54.49
CA MET A 255 -12.09 32.16 -55.61
C MET A 255 -12.13 30.72 -56.15
N ASP A 256 -12.77 30.57 -57.30
CA ASP A 256 -12.73 29.41 -58.17
C ASP A 256 -11.31 29.22 -58.74
N VAL A 257 -10.79 27.99 -58.74
CA VAL A 257 -9.84 27.49 -59.75
C VAL A 257 -10.10 25.98 -59.97
N ASP A 258 -10.77 25.71 -61.08
CA ASP A 258 -10.59 24.66 -62.10
C ASP A 258 -9.68 23.46 -61.73
N ASP A 259 -10.21 22.23 -61.76
CA ASP A 259 -10.43 21.39 -62.96
C ASP A 259 -9.10 20.77 -63.47
N ASP A 260 -8.79 19.55 -63.03
CA ASP A 260 -8.20 18.57 -63.94
C ASP A 260 -8.69 17.17 -63.59
N ALA A 261 -9.16 16.50 -64.64
CA ALA A 261 -9.87 15.25 -64.65
C ALA A 261 -8.92 14.06 -64.83
N THR A 262 -9.51 12.86 -64.83
CA THR A 262 -8.97 11.58 -65.36
C THR A 262 -8.25 10.76 -64.27
N GLU A 263 -8.80 9.67 -63.73
CA GLU A 263 -9.24 8.48 -64.46
C GLU A 263 -10.27 7.60 -63.72
N PRO A 264 -11.04 6.78 -64.47
CA PRO A 264 -12.09 5.93 -63.96
C PRO A 264 -11.63 4.48 -63.72
N GLY A 265 -12.14 3.87 -62.65
CA GLY A 265 -12.49 2.45 -62.65
C GLY A 265 -11.38 1.47 -62.29
N ILE A 266 -11.23 1.20 -60.99
CA ILE A 266 -10.99 -0.17 -60.52
C ILE A 266 -12.06 -0.46 -59.46
N ILE A 267 -13.18 -1.00 -59.95
CA ILE A 267 -14.16 -1.72 -59.15
C ILE A 267 -13.61 -3.14 -59.02
N GLY A 268 -13.33 -3.56 -57.79
CA GLY A 268 -13.00 -4.94 -57.46
C GLY A 268 -11.62 -5.07 -56.83
N ASP A 269 -11.55 -4.89 -55.52
CA ASP A 269 -10.87 -5.86 -54.68
C ASP A 269 -11.64 -5.93 -53.37
N GLU A 270 -12.52 -6.93 -53.36
CA GLU A 270 -12.86 -7.80 -52.25
C GLU A 270 -12.45 -7.26 -50.87
N ASP A 271 -13.48 -6.84 -50.13
CA ASP A 271 -13.58 -6.85 -48.66
C ASP A 271 -12.99 -8.16 -48.09
N SER A 272 -11.67 -8.28 -48.10
CA SER A 272 -10.93 -9.31 -47.40
C SER A 272 -11.09 -8.96 -45.93
N GLY A 273 -12.15 -9.48 -45.32
CA GLY A 273 -12.43 -9.39 -43.90
C GLY A 273 -11.22 -9.87 -43.12
N SER A 274 -10.35 -8.92 -42.78
CA SER A 274 -9.28 -9.10 -41.81
C SER A 274 -9.93 -9.12 -40.43
N TRP A 275 -10.66 -10.21 -40.16
CA TRP A 275 -11.11 -10.59 -38.82
C TRP A 275 -9.92 -10.93 -37.90
N GLU A 276 -8.67 -10.84 -38.39
CA GLU A 276 -7.43 -10.98 -37.63
C GLU A 276 -6.88 -9.65 -37.07
N SER A 277 -7.54 -8.51 -37.29
CA SER A 277 -7.11 -7.23 -36.71
C SER A 277 -7.42 -7.06 -35.21
N THR A 278 -7.75 -8.14 -34.50
CA THR A 278 -7.84 -8.16 -33.02
C THR A 278 -6.47 -8.11 -32.32
N SER A 279 -5.37 -7.92 -33.07
CA SER A 279 -3.99 -7.99 -32.57
C SER A 279 -3.51 -6.76 -31.76
N SER A 280 -4.36 -5.79 -31.46
CA SER A 280 -4.02 -4.70 -30.53
C SER A 280 -4.92 -4.62 -29.31
N ASP A 281 -5.80 -5.60 -29.09
CA ASP A 281 -6.48 -5.77 -27.81
C ASP A 281 -5.49 -6.44 -26.84
N ARG A 282 -4.44 -5.67 -26.48
CA ARG A 282 -3.48 -6.08 -25.47
C ARG A 282 -4.27 -6.24 -24.18
N ASP A 283 -4.27 -7.45 -23.63
CA ASP A 283 -4.86 -7.70 -22.32
C ASP A 283 -4.35 -6.65 -21.32
N PRO A 284 -5.23 -6.03 -20.53
CA PRO A 284 -4.79 -5.07 -19.53
C PRO A 284 -3.80 -5.76 -18.58
N PRO A 285 -2.74 -5.05 -18.15
CA PRO A 285 -1.75 -5.64 -17.26
C PRO A 285 -2.44 -6.13 -15.97
N PRO A 286 -1.95 -7.23 -15.39
CA PRO A 286 -2.55 -7.81 -14.20
C PRO A 286 -2.47 -6.80 -13.04
N PRO A 287 -3.53 -6.62 -12.24
CA PRO A 287 -3.52 -5.67 -11.14
C PRO A 287 -2.52 -6.07 -10.05
N LEU A 288 -2.05 -5.10 -9.25
CA LEU A 288 -1.25 -5.39 -8.06
C LEU A 288 -2.06 -6.20 -7.05
N THR A 289 -1.61 -7.42 -6.76
CA THR A 289 -2.24 -8.33 -5.81
C THR A 289 -1.36 -8.61 -4.59
N SER A 290 -0.04 -8.54 -4.74
CA SER A 290 0.92 -8.86 -3.68
C SER A 290 1.93 -7.72 -3.46
N LEU A 291 2.03 -7.24 -2.23
CA LEU A 291 2.97 -6.19 -1.83
C LEU A 291 3.76 -6.62 -0.59
N ALA A 292 5.08 -6.60 -0.68
CA ALA A 292 5.98 -6.81 0.45
C ALA A 292 6.89 -5.59 0.66
N LEU A 293 6.92 -5.09 1.89
CA LEU A 293 7.76 -3.98 2.35
C LEU A 293 8.64 -4.49 3.49
N VAL A 294 9.95 -4.61 3.26
CA VAL A 294 10.89 -5.25 4.20
C VAL A 294 12.00 -4.29 4.59
N LEU A 295 12.09 -3.93 5.87
CA LEU A 295 13.09 -2.97 6.38
C LEU A 295 12.99 -1.57 5.71
N THR A 296 11.88 -1.25 5.06
CA THR A 296 11.67 0.00 4.33
C THR A 296 10.89 1.01 5.15
N HIS A 297 11.16 2.31 4.97
CA HIS A 297 10.30 3.35 5.53
C HIS A 297 8.99 3.45 4.74
N LEU A 298 7.84 3.30 5.41
CA LEU A 298 6.51 3.45 4.81
C LEU A 298 5.86 4.76 5.28
N PRO A 299 5.87 5.82 4.46
CA PRO A 299 5.13 7.03 4.77
C PRO A 299 3.63 6.71 4.93
N VAL A 300 3.01 7.24 5.99
CA VAL A 300 1.56 7.11 6.22
C VAL A 300 0.71 7.54 5.00
N PRO A 301 1.04 8.60 4.25
CA PRO A 301 0.31 8.95 3.02
C PRO A 301 0.33 7.84 1.96
N THR A 302 1.45 7.15 1.78
CA THR A 302 1.59 6.06 0.81
C THR A 302 0.73 4.85 1.17
N LEU A 303 0.48 4.61 2.46
CA LEU A 303 -0.46 3.57 2.90
C LEU A 303 -1.89 3.81 2.35
N PHE A 304 -2.29 5.08 2.23
CA PHE A 304 -3.61 5.47 1.72
C PHE A 304 -3.72 5.44 0.19
N THR A 305 -2.60 5.28 -0.52
CA THR A 305 -2.58 5.11 -1.97
C THR A 305 -2.52 3.64 -2.39
N PHE A 306 -2.45 2.70 -1.44
CA PHE A 306 -2.44 1.27 -1.76
C PHE A 306 -3.66 0.86 -2.60
N PRO A 307 -3.45 0.14 -3.73
CA PRO A 307 -4.53 -0.36 -4.56
C PRO A 307 -5.46 -1.32 -3.78
N PRO A 308 -6.79 -1.19 -3.92
CA PRO A 308 -7.74 -2.08 -3.24
C PRO A 308 -7.69 -3.53 -3.75
N THR A 309 -6.97 -3.77 -4.85
CA THR A 309 -6.72 -5.09 -5.46
C THR A 309 -5.70 -5.93 -4.69
N ILE A 310 -4.97 -5.35 -3.72
CA ILE A 310 -4.02 -6.09 -2.90
C ILE A 310 -4.76 -7.12 -2.05
N THR A 311 -4.39 -8.38 -2.24
CA THR A 311 -4.88 -9.54 -1.46
C THR A 311 -3.83 -10.06 -0.49
N HIS A 312 -2.53 -9.83 -0.77
CA HIS A 312 -1.41 -10.26 0.05
C HIS A 312 -0.53 -9.07 0.42
N LEU A 313 -0.43 -8.78 1.70
CA LEU A 313 0.37 -7.67 2.21
C LEU A 313 1.34 -8.16 3.28
N ALA A 314 2.63 -7.92 3.08
CA ALA A 314 3.66 -8.14 4.08
C ALA A 314 4.34 -6.82 4.45
N LEU A 315 4.21 -6.41 5.70
CA LEU A 315 4.84 -5.23 6.28
C LEU A 315 5.86 -5.70 7.30
N LEU A 316 7.09 -6.00 6.87
CA LEU A 316 8.07 -6.72 7.67
C LEU A 316 9.14 -5.79 8.24
N SER A 317 9.29 -5.78 9.56
CA SER A 317 10.35 -5.01 10.24
C SER A 317 10.37 -3.53 9.83
N LEU A 318 9.21 -2.88 9.78
CA LEU A 318 9.14 -1.46 9.45
C LEU A 318 9.72 -0.63 10.61
N PRO A 319 10.55 0.40 10.34
CA PRO A 319 11.14 1.24 11.37
C PRO A 319 10.09 2.15 12.04
N THR A 320 8.96 2.39 11.38
CA THR A 320 7.90 3.31 11.83
C THR A 320 6.60 2.57 12.11
N LEU A 321 5.88 3.03 13.15
CA LEU A 321 4.55 2.52 13.46
C LEU A 321 3.60 2.75 12.27
N THR A 322 2.93 1.68 11.86
CA THR A 322 1.99 1.72 10.74
C THR A 322 0.54 1.62 11.25
N PRO A 323 -0.39 2.50 10.81
CA PRO A 323 -1.77 2.50 11.31
C PRO A 323 -2.61 1.36 10.71
N ILE A 324 -2.32 0.11 11.11
CA ILE A 324 -2.96 -1.12 10.60
C ILE A 324 -4.48 -1.14 10.76
N HIS A 325 -5.04 -0.43 11.74
CA HIS A 325 -6.49 -0.32 11.98
C HIS A 325 -7.25 0.33 10.81
N ARG A 326 -6.55 1.01 9.88
CA ARG A 326 -7.17 1.63 8.70
C ARG A 326 -7.19 0.71 7.49
N LEU A 327 -6.34 -0.31 7.47
CA LEU A 327 -6.19 -1.23 6.34
C LEU A 327 -7.48 -1.95 5.93
N PRO A 328 -8.42 -2.36 6.81
CA PRO A 328 -9.67 -3.01 6.38
C PRO A 328 -10.50 -2.17 5.40
N ARG A 329 -10.44 -0.85 5.55
CA ARG A 329 -11.16 0.07 4.68
C ARG A 329 -10.44 0.30 3.36
N LEU A 330 -9.12 0.22 3.36
CA LEU A 330 -8.27 0.48 2.19
C LEU A 330 -8.13 -0.77 1.32
N LEU A 331 -8.01 -1.94 1.96
CA LEU A 331 -7.75 -3.24 1.35
C LEU A 331 -8.86 -4.22 1.73
N PRO A 332 -10.08 -4.04 1.18
CA PRO A 332 -11.22 -4.88 1.53
C PRO A 332 -11.02 -6.36 1.11
N LEU A 333 -10.16 -6.62 0.11
CA LEU A 333 -9.87 -7.96 -0.41
C LEU A 333 -8.68 -8.64 0.27
N LEU A 334 -8.15 -8.07 1.37
CA LEU A 334 -6.95 -8.62 1.97
C LEU A 334 -7.20 -10.00 2.60
N GLU A 335 -6.55 -11.02 2.06
CA GLU A 335 -6.60 -12.41 2.52
C GLU A 335 -5.41 -12.78 3.39
N PHE A 336 -4.26 -12.16 3.15
CA PHE A 336 -3.00 -12.46 3.82
C PHE A 336 -2.37 -11.17 4.35
N LEU A 337 -2.07 -11.14 5.64
CA LEU A 337 -1.37 -10.03 6.29
C LEU A 337 -0.19 -10.55 7.11
N ASP A 338 1.04 -10.21 6.73
CA ASP A 338 2.22 -10.49 7.56
C ASP A 338 2.76 -9.21 8.20
N LEU A 339 2.71 -9.14 9.53
CA LEU A 339 3.25 -8.05 10.33
C LEU A 339 4.47 -8.50 11.17
N SER A 340 5.11 -9.60 10.79
CA SER A 340 6.25 -10.16 11.52
C SER A 340 7.40 -9.16 11.69
N TYR A 341 8.16 -9.33 12.77
CA TYR A 341 9.37 -8.58 13.14
C TYR A 341 9.17 -7.09 13.47
N ASN A 342 7.91 -6.63 13.55
CA ASN A 342 7.55 -5.29 13.99
C ASN A 342 7.45 -5.22 15.52
N PHE A 343 8.54 -4.83 16.18
CA PHE A 343 8.60 -4.73 17.64
C PHE A 343 7.61 -3.71 18.24
N TRP A 344 7.21 -2.70 17.46
CA TRP A 344 6.24 -1.69 17.88
C TRP A 344 4.81 -2.24 18.08
N LEU A 345 4.53 -3.48 17.66
CA LEU A 345 3.26 -4.16 17.95
C LEU A 345 3.15 -4.65 19.40
N GLY A 346 4.28 -5.09 19.97
CA GLY A 346 4.36 -5.59 21.35
C GLY A 346 4.67 -4.52 22.39
N GLN A 347 5.01 -3.30 21.96
CA GLN A 347 5.25 -2.19 22.88
C GLN A 347 3.91 -1.69 23.44
N PRO A 348 3.72 -1.72 24.78
CA PRO A 348 2.57 -1.07 25.38
C PRO A 348 2.66 0.42 25.02
N LYS A 349 1.60 0.96 24.41
CA LYS A 349 1.59 2.40 24.12
C LYS A 349 1.67 3.12 25.45
N ILE A 350 2.72 3.92 25.62
CA ILE A 350 2.90 4.86 26.75
C ILE A 350 1.77 5.91 26.77
N VAL A 351 0.96 5.97 25.72
CA VAL A 351 -0.08 6.98 25.52
C VAL A 351 -1.41 6.55 26.12
N SER A 352 -1.57 6.80 27.42
CA SER A 352 -2.77 7.44 27.98
C SER A 352 -2.54 7.77 29.45
N ASN A 353 -1.99 8.96 29.72
CA ASN A 353 -1.93 9.49 31.08
C ASN A 353 -3.30 9.96 31.61
N ASN A 354 -4.37 9.83 30.81
CA ASN A 354 -5.75 10.17 31.19
C ASN A 354 -6.46 9.09 32.00
N SER A 355 -5.83 7.94 32.28
CA SER A 355 -6.36 6.95 33.26
C SER A 355 -5.99 7.32 34.71
N HIS A 356 -6.17 8.57 35.11
CA HIS A 356 -5.94 9.01 36.50
C HIS A 356 -7.14 8.81 37.45
N ASN A 357 -8.26 8.29 36.97
CA ASN A 357 -9.47 8.12 37.80
C ASN A 357 -10.07 6.72 37.65
N ASN A 358 -9.49 5.76 38.37
CA ASN A 358 -10.17 4.73 39.16
C ASN A 358 -9.19 3.58 39.41
N GLY A 359 -8.84 3.35 40.68
CA GLY A 359 -7.79 2.44 41.15
C GLY A 359 -8.01 0.94 40.91
N SER A 360 -8.59 0.53 39.78
CA SER A 360 -8.49 -0.87 39.33
C SER A 360 -7.14 -1.04 38.62
N GLY A 361 -6.15 -1.59 39.32
CA GLY A 361 -4.75 -1.77 38.89
C GLY A 361 -4.53 -2.68 37.67
N LYS A 362 -5.18 -2.38 36.54
CA LYS A 362 -5.05 -3.09 35.27
C LYS A 362 -4.82 -2.10 34.12
N ALA A 363 -3.92 -1.13 34.33
CA ALA A 363 -3.50 -0.16 33.32
C ALA A 363 -2.41 -0.74 32.41
N TRP A 364 -2.68 -1.87 31.76
CA TRP A 364 -1.88 -2.30 30.61
C TRP A 364 -2.46 -1.53 29.43
N GLY A 365 -1.76 -0.50 28.94
CA GLY A 365 -2.22 0.29 27.80
C GLY A 365 -2.52 -0.59 26.60
N ASP A 366 -3.70 -0.43 26.00
CA ASP A 366 -4.16 -1.26 24.89
C ASP A 366 -3.12 -1.30 23.77
N ASN A 367 -2.63 -2.51 23.48
CA ASN A 367 -1.72 -2.73 22.35
C ASN A 367 -2.42 -2.35 21.04
N LEU A 368 -1.66 -1.99 19.98
CA LEU A 368 -2.26 -1.60 18.70
C LEU A 368 -3.19 -2.68 18.12
N LEU A 369 -2.84 -3.96 18.34
CA LEU A 369 -3.65 -5.11 17.94
C LEU A 369 -4.99 -5.16 18.69
N GLU A 370 -5.03 -4.73 19.95
CA GLU A 370 -6.25 -4.72 20.76
C GLU A 370 -7.23 -3.64 20.34
N ARG A 371 -6.71 -2.55 19.76
CA ARG A 371 -7.50 -1.46 19.16
C ARG A 371 -7.97 -1.76 17.74
N THR A 372 -7.45 -2.82 17.13
CA THR A 372 -7.80 -3.17 15.76
C THR A 372 -9.14 -3.90 15.75
N GLU A 373 -10.09 -3.41 14.95
CA GLU A 373 -11.41 -4.02 14.79
C GLU A 373 -11.33 -5.22 13.84
N TRP A 374 -10.92 -6.38 14.38
CA TRP A 374 -10.71 -7.62 13.60
C TRP A 374 -11.96 -8.12 12.86
N GLY A 375 -13.15 -7.78 13.35
CA GLY A 375 -14.42 -8.09 12.68
C GLY A 375 -14.60 -7.41 11.31
N ARG A 376 -13.84 -6.36 10.99
CA ARG A 376 -13.88 -5.71 9.66
C ARG A 376 -13.03 -6.40 8.59
N TRP A 377 -12.18 -7.33 8.98
CA TRP A 377 -11.26 -8.01 8.07
C TRP A 377 -11.90 -9.27 7.47
N ALA A 378 -13.02 -9.12 6.76
CA ALA A 378 -13.88 -10.23 6.35
C ALA A 378 -13.17 -11.32 5.52
N HIS A 379 -12.18 -10.94 4.72
CA HIS A 379 -11.46 -11.85 3.83
C HIS A 379 -10.15 -12.40 4.41
N LEU A 380 -9.70 -11.88 5.56
CA LEU A 380 -8.41 -12.28 6.14
C LEU A 380 -8.44 -13.75 6.54
N LYS A 381 -7.50 -14.53 6.00
CA LYS A 381 -7.30 -15.96 6.23
C LYS A 381 -6.03 -16.24 7.02
N VAL A 382 -4.98 -15.45 6.80
CA VAL A 382 -3.65 -15.67 7.42
C VAL A 382 -3.12 -14.37 8.01
N LEU A 383 -2.64 -14.43 9.25
CA LEU A 383 -2.04 -13.33 9.99
C LEU A 383 -0.64 -13.74 10.53
N GLY A 384 0.42 -13.17 9.98
CA GLY A 384 1.79 -13.37 10.44
C GLY A 384 2.19 -12.42 11.57
N LEU A 385 2.64 -12.95 12.70
CA LEU A 385 3.06 -12.20 13.90
C LEU A 385 4.39 -12.72 14.50
N ARG A 386 5.31 -13.23 13.67
CA ARG A 386 6.60 -13.77 14.15
C ARG A 386 7.43 -12.66 14.80
N GLU A 387 7.99 -12.92 15.98
CA GLU A 387 8.96 -12.01 16.66
C GLU A 387 8.48 -10.55 16.81
N CYS A 388 7.17 -10.32 16.98
CA CYS A 388 6.60 -8.98 17.16
C CYS A 388 6.68 -8.45 18.62
N GLY A 389 7.14 -9.28 19.56
CA GLY A 389 7.25 -8.92 20.98
C GLY A 389 5.91 -8.88 21.74
N ILE A 390 4.86 -9.50 21.19
CA ILE A 390 3.51 -9.51 21.79
C ILE A 390 3.51 -10.48 22.97
N ARG A 391 3.34 -9.95 24.19
CA ARG A 391 3.34 -10.79 25.42
C ARG A 391 2.05 -11.59 25.60
N ASN A 392 0.90 -10.98 25.27
CA ASN A 392 -0.43 -11.55 25.49
C ASN A 392 -1.04 -12.08 24.19
N TRP A 393 -0.31 -12.96 23.50
CA TRP A 393 -0.71 -13.48 22.19
C TRP A 393 -2.08 -14.19 22.23
N GLU A 394 -2.42 -14.88 23.32
CA GLU A 394 -3.72 -15.56 23.50
C GLU A 394 -4.91 -14.58 23.42
N VAL A 395 -4.75 -13.39 23.98
CA VAL A 395 -5.80 -12.35 23.97
C VAL A 395 -5.95 -11.80 22.55
N ALA A 396 -4.83 -11.57 21.85
CA ALA A 396 -4.84 -11.13 20.46
C ALA A 396 -5.49 -12.19 19.57
N LEU A 397 -5.13 -13.47 19.70
CA LEU A 397 -5.69 -14.58 18.94
C LEU A 397 -7.20 -14.69 19.14
N ARG A 398 -7.67 -14.64 20.39
CA ARG A 398 -9.10 -14.67 20.71
C ARG A 398 -9.85 -13.51 20.05
N LYS A 399 -9.29 -12.30 20.08
CA LYS A 399 -9.90 -11.11 19.45
C LYS A 399 -9.92 -11.20 17.92
N VAL A 400 -8.88 -11.76 17.30
CA VAL A 400 -8.78 -11.91 15.83
C VAL A 400 -9.92 -12.81 15.31
N ASN A 401 -10.19 -13.90 16.02
CA ASN A 401 -11.18 -14.92 15.65
C ASN A 401 -12.57 -14.71 16.27
N GLU A 402 -12.77 -13.67 17.07
CA GLU A 402 -14.05 -13.37 17.69
C GLU A 402 -15.15 -13.12 16.64
N GLY A 403 -16.19 -13.95 16.65
CA GLY A 403 -17.35 -13.83 15.76
C GLY A 403 -17.13 -14.30 14.31
N ARG A 404 -15.99 -14.94 14.00
CA ARG A 404 -15.73 -15.51 12.67
C ARG A 404 -16.27 -16.93 12.56
N TRP A 405 -16.65 -17.29 11.34
CA TRP A 405 -17.06 -18.66 10.99
C TRP A 405 -15.88 -19.52 10.55
N VAL A 406 -14.86 -18.89 9.97
CA VAL A 406 -13.59 -19.50 9.58
C VAL A 406 -12.50 -18.77 10.33
N ASP A 407 -11.75 -19.53 11.13
CA ASP A 407 -10.65 -18.98 11.91
C ASP A 407 -9.54 -18.47 10.99
N VAL A 408 -8.95 -17.34 11.38
CA VAL A 408 -7.70 -16.83 10.80
C VAL A 408 -6.55 -17.67 11.34
N GLU A 409 -5.73 -18.19 10.44
CA GLU A 409 -4.48 -18.84 10.77
C GLU A 409 -3.48 -17.79 11.26
N VAL A 410 -3.09 -17.86 12.54
CA VAL A 410 -2.11 -16.93 13.12
C VAL A 410 -0.75 -17.62 13.21
N VAL A 411 0.19 -17.18 12.38
CA VAL A 411 1.53 -17.77 12.28
C VAL A 411 2.54 -16.98 13.11
N GLY A 412 3.37 -17.67 13.89
CA GLY A 412 4.37 -17.04 14.77
C GLY A 412 3.87 -16.73 16.18
N ALA A 413 2.70 -17.26 16.54
CA ALA A 413 2.19 -17.27 17.91
C ALA A 413 2.89 -18.31 18.81
N ASP A 414 3.82 -19.09 18.28
CA ASP A 414 4.42 -20.22 18.99
C ASP A 414 5.19 -19.75 20.24
N LEU A 415 4.73 -20.30 21.37
CA LEU A 415 4.98 -19.92 22.77
C LEU A 415 6.45 -19.93 23.23
N GLU A 416 7.40 -20.37 22.41
CA GLU A 416 8.67 -20.91 22.94
C GLU A 416 9.59 -19.87 23.60
N GLN A 417 9.47 -18.58 23.26
CA GLN A 417 10.33 -17.56 23.87
C GLN A 417 9.93 -17.17 25.30
N ASN A 418 8.73 -17.53 25.78
CA ASN A 418 8.32 -17.29 27.16
C ASN A 418 8.59 -18.47 28.10
N ILE A 419 8.96 -19.65 27.59
CA ILE A 419 9.26 -20.83 28.43
C ILE A 419 10.75 -20.90 28.80
N ARG A 420 11.64 -20.24 28.04
CA ARG A 420 13.11 -20.24 28.28
C ARG A 420 13.64 -19.03 29.06
N LYS A 421 12.77 -18.21 29.67
CA LYS A 421 13.13 -17.17 30.66
C LYS A 421 12.36 -17.42 31.93
#